data_AF-A0A1V6P197-F1
#
_entry.id   AF-A0A1V6P197-F1
#
_cell.length_a   1.000
_cell.length_b   1.000
_cell.length_c   1.000
_cell.angle_alpha   90.00
_cell.angle_beta   90.00
_cell.angle_gamma   90.00
#
_symmetry.space_group_name_H-M   'P 1'
#
loop_
_entity.id
_entity.type
_entity.pdbx_description
1 polymer ?
#
loop_
_entity_poly.entity_id
_entity_poly.type
_entity_poly.pdbx_seq_one_letter_code
_entity_poly.pdbx_strand_id
1 'polypeptide(L)'
;MATAQLLRLPEVQSCIQSDFLLLPCDLVCEMEGTYLLQMWMASQGQTVMVDEERHRRGGLCVYYHAADAVKDEASDLIAVEPLRQTKISARSSHGLAKLLMSIGMDTVKRNLERDKGFLLRHSFAKRQATQTKILTGYRDAHLYIFPYWVKDLARRQERLVSISEDLIGLWAKSAWQRGLHEKLGMDSCLSQQAENRGEHDYRELSTITHQPPRNDISEVPPLLAYLHTGSTPLVSRVDNPALLLSTSLRLAKLESIEEIDHAATQPPFAHDRKIASPECVAPDCFISKTDCLLGSNVIVERHSVIKESCIGPNSKICSGARITRCVILDNVVIGERCVLTGCVVGSGIYVGNDSILRDCEVQEGNVVPEQTEAKNEKFMPLFEDLKEDTDDSDMLANSY
;
A
#
# COMPACT_ATOMS: atom_id res chain seq x y z
N MET A 1 4.88 -10.41 13.21
CA MET A 1 5.18 -9.18 13.99
C MET A 1 4.29 -8.06 13.48
N ALA A 2 3.80 -7.20 14.37
CA ALA A 2 2.91 -6.10 13.96
C ALA A 2 3.72 -4.89 13.44
N THR A 3 3.17 -4.13 12.49
CA THR A 3 3.94 -3.08 11.77
C THR A 3 4.45 -1.97 12.69
N ALA A 4 3.68 -1.57 13.70
CA ALA A 4 4.11 -0.54 14.65
C ALA A 4 5.17 -1.06 15.65
N GLN A 5 5.23 -2.37 15.89
CA GLN A 5 6.27 -2.98 16.75
C GLN A 5 7.65 -2.84 16.13
N LEU A 6 7.76 -2.91 14.79
CA LEU A 6 9.03 -2.74 14.08
C LEU A 6 9.64 -1.35 14.34
N LEU A 7 8.82 -0.31 14.36
CA LEU A 7 9.28 1.03 14.70
C LEU A 7 9.79 1.15 16.13
N ARG A 8 9.42 0.24 17.04
CA ARG A 8 9.90 0.28 18.45
C ARG A 8 11.24 -0.42 18.65
N LEU A 9 11.69 -1.23 17.69
CA LEU A 9 12.94 -1.96 17.81
C LEU A 9 14.11 -0.99 18.05
N PRO A 10 15.01 -1.25 19.02
CA PRO A 10 16.14 -0.38 19.31
C PRO A 10 17.01 -0.10 18.09
N GLU A 11 17.20 -1.11 17.23
CA GLU A 11 17.96 -1.04 16.00
C GLU A 11 17.32 -0.02 15.04
N VAL A 12 16.01 -0.12 14.83
CA VAL A 12 15.25 0.80 13.97
C VAL A 12 15.25 2.22 14.55
N GLN A 13 15.01 2.36 15.85
CA GLN A 13 15.00 3.65 16.55
C GLN A 13 16.35 4.38 16.47
N SER A 14 17.45 3.63 16.52
CA SER A 14 18.80 4.18 16.41
C SER A 14 19.12 4.72 15.00
N CYS A 15 18.54 4.11 13.96
CA CYS A 15 18.72 4.51 12.57
C CYS A 15 17.92 5.78 12.19
N ILE A 16 16.81 6.07 12.88
CA ILE A 16 15.99 7.25 12.58
C ILE A 16 16.63 8.49 13.23
N GLN A 17 17.28 9.33 12.42
CA GLN A 17 17.98 10.55 12.88
C GLN A 17 17.29 11.86 12.47
N SER A 18 16.34 11.79 11.54
CA SER A 18 15.60 12.95 11.01
C SER A 18 14.14 12.56 10.74
N ASP A 19 13.38 13.46 10.12
CA ASP A 19 12.12 13.06 9.49
C ASP A 19 12.38 11.91 8.52
N PHE A 20 11.40 11.05 8.38
CA PHE A 20 11.56 9.78 7.68
C PHE A 20 10.33 9.45 6.85
N LEU A 21 10.57 8.68 5.80
CA LEU A 21 9.55 8.10 4.94
C LEU A 21 9.36 6.64 5.36
N LEU A 22 8.12 6.22 5.53
CA LEU A 22 7.76 4.82 5.71
C LEU A 22 7.12 4.30 4.44
N LEU A 23 7.70 3.23 3.89
CA LEU A 23 7.27 2.56 2.67
C LEU A 23 7.01 1.09 2.95
N PRO A 24 6.07 0.48 2.24
CA PRO A 24 5.88 -0.96 2.30
C PRO A 24 6.66 -1.68 1.19
N CYS A 25 6.80 -3.00 1.31
CA CYS A 25 7.53 -3.81 0.33
C CYS A 25 6.74 -4.12 -0.95
N ASP A 26 5.42 -3.96 -0.92
CA ASP A 26 4.47 -4.35 -1.97
C ASP A 26 3.82 -3.14 -2.66
N LEU A 27 4.42 -1.95 -2.56
CA LEU A 27 3.95 -0.75 -3.27
C LEU A 27 4.56 -0.69 -4.67
N VAL A 28 3.68 -0.58 -5.68
CA VAL A 28 4.05 -0.18 -7.04
C VAL A 28 3.53 1.25 -7.26
N CYS A 29 4.47 2.18 -7.45
CA CYS A 29 4.16 3.61 -7.50
C CYS A 29 4.98 4.30 -8.59
N GLU A 30 4.30 4.87 -9.60
CA GLU A 30 4.89 5.71 -10.65
C GLU A 30 5.05 7.17 -10.22
N MET A 31 4.53 7.55 -9.05
CA MET A 31 4.68 8.91 -8.55
C MET A 31 6.12 9.18 -8.11
N GLU A 32 6.66 10.30 -8.55
CA GLU A 32 7.98 10.75 -8.12
C GLU A 32 7.95 11.13 -6.62
N GLY A 33 8.88 10.57 -5.83
CA GLY A 33 8.96 10.86 -4.39
C GLY A 33 9.21 12.35 -4.08
N THR A 34 9.89 13.06 -4.99
CA THR A 34 10.15 14.51 -4.85
C THR A 34 8.85 15.32 -4.87
N TYR A 35 7.85 14.91 -5.65
CA TYR A 35 6.54 15.56 -5.71
C TYR A 35 5.82 15.47 -4.35
N LEU A 36 5.79 14.27 -3.76
CA LEU A 36 5.18 14.06 -2.44
C LEU A 36 5.92 14.84 -1.35
N LEU A 37 7.25 14.86 -1.41
CA LEU A 37 8.08 15.59 -0.45
C LEU A 37 7.90 17.10 -0.57
N GLN A 38 7.90 17.65 -1.79
CA GLN A 38 7.67 19.08 -2.05
C GLN A 38 6.29 19.51 -1.56
N MET A 39 5.26 18.69 -1.82
CA MET A 39 3.91 18.94 -1.33
C MET A 39 3.86 18.95 0.20
N TRP A 40 4.49 17.98 0.86
CA TRP A 40 4.56 17.96 2.32
C TRP A 40 5.33 19.17 2.87
N MET A 41 6.53 19.48 2.35
CA MET A 41 7.33 20.63 2.78
C MET A 41 6.59 21.95 2.61
N ALA A 42 5.91 22.15 1.47
CA ALA A 42 5.09 23.34 1.23
C ALA A 42 3.95 23.48 2.25
N SER A 43 3.30 22.37 2.61
CA SER A 43 2.24 22.37 3.63
C SER A 43 2.76 22.70 5.04
N GLN A 44 3.99 22.30 5.36
CA GLN A 44 4.64 22.69 6.62
C GLN A 44 4.91 24.20 6.64
N GLY A 45 5.47 24.76 5.55
CA GLY A 45 5.75 26.19 5.44
C GLY A 45 4.51 27.10 5.52
N GLN A 46 3.38 26.68 4.92
CA GLN A 46 2.12 27.41 5.04
C GLN A 46 1.60 27.47 6.48
N THR A 47 1.86 26.43 7.28
CA THR A 47 1.47 26.39 8.69
C THR A 47 2.31 27.37 9.52
N VAL A 48 3.57 27.64 9.13
CA VAL A 48 4.44 28.64 9.79
C VAL A 48 3.89 30.06 9.63
N MET A 49 3.31 30.39 8.47
CA MET A 49 2.80 31.75 8.19
C MET A 49 1.48 32.09 8.90
N VAL A 50 0.76 31.09 9.41
CA VAL A 50 -0.57 31.26 10.00
C VAL A 50 -0.53 31.30 11.53
N ASP A 51 0.46 30.64 12.15
CA ASP A 51 0.54 30.49 13.61
C ASP A 51 2.01 30.59 14.07
N GLU A 52 2.48 31.83 14.31
CA GLU A 52 3.88 32.15 14.62
C GLU A 52 4.35 31.58 15.98
N GLU A 53 3.44 31.28 16.91
CA GLU A 53 3.82 30.93 18.29
C GLU A 53 4.09 29.43 18.52
N ARG A 54 3.59 28.50 17.68
CA ARG A 54 3.68 27.04 17.96
C ARG A 54 3.68 26.15 16.71
N HIS A 55 4.64 26.33 15.81
CA HIS A 55 4.76 25.46 14.63
C HIS A 55 5.17 24.04 15.00
N ARG A 56 4.21 23.10 14.98
CA ARG A 56 4.46 21.66 15.15
C ARG A 56 4.27 20.96 13.80
N ARG A 57 5.32 20.28 13.33
CA ARG A 57 5.31 19.62 12.01
C ARG A 57 4.38 18.42 11.98
N GLY A 58 3.57 18.36 10.94
CA GLY A 58 2.56 17.34 10.69
C GLY A 58 3.03 16.22 9.76
N GLY A 59 2.24 15.14 9.66
CA GLY A 59 2.52 14.01 8.76
C GLY A 59 1.80 14.11 7.42
N LEU A 60 2.20 13.31 6.45
CA LEU A 60 1.47 13.07 5.19
C LEU A 60 1.22 11.58 5.00
N CYS A 61 -0.01 11.21 4.66
CA CYS A 61 -0.41 9.87 4.23
C CYS A 61 -0.84 9.92 2.76
N VAL A 62 -0.61 8.84 2.02
CA VAL A 62 -1.07 8.69 0.64
C VAL A 62 -2.16 7.64 0.57
N TYR A 63 -3.28 8.01 -0.04
CA TYR A 63 -4.39 7.12 -0.38
C TYR A 63 -4.58 7.14 -1.89
N TYR A 64 -4.93 6.01 -2.46
CA TYR A 64 -5.26 5.89 -3.88
C TYR A 64 -6.65 5.30 -4.05
N HIS A 65 -7.32 5.60 -5.16
CA HIS A 65 -8.62 4.99 -5.45
C HIS A 65 -8.41 3.51 -5.80
N ALA A 66 -8.99 2.60 -5.01
CA ALA A 66 -8.99 1.18 -5.32
C ALA A 66 -9.69 0.98 -6.68
N ALA A 67 -9.07 0.24 -7.59
CA ALA A 67 -9.59 0.14 -8.94
C ALA A 67 -10.76 -0.85 -8.97
N ASP A 68 -11.90 -0.47 -9.52
CA ASP A 68 -13.09 -1.35 -9.67
C ASP A 68 -12.80 -2.65 -10.47
N ALA A 69 -11.65 -2.71 -11.14
CA ALA A 69 -11.24 -3.83 -11.98
C ALA A 69 -10.88 -5.10 -11.19
N VAL A 70 -10.52 -4.98 -9.90
CA VAL A 70 -10.13 -6.14 -9.08
C VAL A 70 -11.19 -6.38 -8.01
N LYS A 71 -11.88 -7.51 -8.15
CA LYS A 71 -12.82 -7.99 -7.14
C LYS A 71 -12.03 -8.25 -5.84
N ASP A 72 -12.56 -7.73 -4.74
CA ASP A 72 -11.98 -7.87 -3.39
C ASP A 72 -10.67 -7.09 -3.14
N GLU A 73 -10.38 -6.02 -3.89
CA GLU A 73 -9.37 -5.05 -3.45
C GLU A 73 -9.81 -4.43 -2.11
N ALA A 74 -8.90 -4.47 -1.11
CA ALA A 74 -9.14 -3.86 0.18
C ALA A 74 -9.44 -2.35 0.02
N SER A 75 -10.20 -1.78 0.94
CA SER A 75 -10.46 -0.34 0.94
C SER A 75 -10.58 0.18 2.36
N ASP A 76 -10.57 1.48 2.49
CA ASP A 76 -10.64 2.22 3.73
C ASP A 76 -11.85 3.15 3.71
N LEU A 77 -12.43 3.34 4.90
CA LEU A 77 -13.33 4.44 5.20
C LEU A 77 -12.50 5.59 5.74
N ILE A 78 -12.35 6.64 4.94
CA ILE A 78 -11.60 7.84 5.33
C ILE A 78 -12.54 9.03 5.52
N ALA A 79 -12.25 9.87 6.51
CA ALA A 79 -12.88 11.18 6.62
C ALA A 79 -11.82 12.27 6.46
N VAL A 80 -12.09 13.20 5.56
CA VAL A 80 -11.17 14.25 5.16
C VAL A 80 -11.83 15.61 5.19
N GLU A 81 -11.07 16.63 5.55
CA GLU A 81 -11.46 18.04 5.46
C GLU A 81 -10.62 18.72 4.37
N PRO A 82 -11.24 19.23 3.30
CA PRO A 82 -10.52 19.96 2.25
C PRO A 82 -9.72 21.13 2.84
N LEU A 83 -8.47 21.29 2.41
CA LEU A 83 -7.69 22.46 2.80
C LEU A 83 -8.29 23.72 2.17
N ARG A 84 -8.43 24.80 2.95
CA ARG A 84 -8.89 26.09 2.43
C ARG A 84 -7.87 26.60 1.41
N GLN A 85 -8.21 26.52 0.14
CA GLN A 85 -7.35 27.00 -0.95
C GLN A 85 -7.12 28.51 -0.81
N THR A 86 -5.92 28.91 -0.39
CA THR A 86 -5.48 30.29 -0.58
C THR A 86 -5.27 30.52 -2.08
N LYS A 87 -5.76 31.64 -2.62
CA LYS A 87 -5.79 31.99 -4.06
C LYS A 87 -4.43 31.89 -4.81
N ILE A 88 -3.33 31.69 -4.09
CA ILE A 88 -1.94 31.63 -4.59
C ILE A 88 -1.51 30.19 -4.98
N SER A 89 -2.17 29.14 -4.45
CA SER A 89 -1.69 27.74 -4.55
C SER A 89 -2.54 26.84 -5.46
N ALA A 90 -3.22 27.40 -6.45
CA ALA A 90 -4.27 26.70 -7.22
C ALA A 90 -3.77 25.58 -8.16
N ARG A 91 -2.46 25.33 -8.29
CA ARG A 91 -1.91 24.31 -9.22
C ARG A 91 -1.23 23.11 -8.54
N SER A 92 -0.82 23.21 -7.27
CA SER A 92 0.04 22.21 -6.61
C SER A 92 -0.64 21.39 -5.50
N SER A 93 -1.87 21.74 -5.09
CA SER A 93 -2.54 21.13 -3.94
C SER A 93 -3.77 20.27 -4.31
N HIS A 94 -3.88 19.83 -5.56
CA HIS A 94 -4.97 18.94 -5.96
C HIS A 94 -4.84 17.60 -5.22
N GLY A 95 -5.92 17.16 -4.56
CA GLY A 95 -5.95 15.92 -3.79
C GLY A 95 -5.47 16.02 -2.35
N LEU A 96 -4.87 17.13 -1.90
CA LEU A 96 -4.41 17.28 -0.52
C LEU A 96 -5.55 17.74 0.41
N ALA A 97 -5.78 16.99 1.49
CA ALA A 97 -6.78 17.26 2.51
C ALA A 97 -6.22 16.99 3.91
N LYS A 98 -6.90 17.48 4.94
CA LYS A 98 -6.61 17.10 6.33
C LYS A 98 -7.32 15.78 6.65
N LEU A 99 -6.58 14.80 7.18
CA LEU A 99 -7.12 13.51 7.60
C LEU A 99 -7.73 13.62 8.99
N LEU A 100 -8.97 13.16 9.13
CA LEU A 100 -9.75 13.23 10.38
C LEU A 100 -10.07 11.84 10.93
N MET A 101 -10.15 10.84 10.05
CA MET A 101 -10.40 9.45 10.40
C MET A 101 -9.89 8.55 9.27
N SER A 102 -9.28 7.42 9.63
CA SER A 102 -8.92 6.33 8.72
C SER A 102 -9.25 5.03 9.41
N ILE A 103 -10.00 4.15 8.76
CA ILE A 103 -10.39 2.83 9.28
C ILE A 103 -10.50 1.88 8.09
N GLY A 104 -9.81 0.73 8.16
CA GLY A 104 -9.94 -0.31 7.15
C GLY A 104 -11.38 -0.82 7.03
N MET A 105 -11.85 -1.08 5.81
CA MET A 105 -13.24 -1.46 5.56
C MET A 105 -13.60 -2.79 6.23
N ASP A 106 -12.66 -3.71 6.41
CA ASP A 106 -12.90 -4.97 7.14
C ASP A 106 -13.16 -4.71 8.63
N THR A 107 -12.45 -3.75 9.22
CA THR A 107 -12.72 -3.27 10.58
C THR A 107 -14.06 -2.54 10.66
N VAL A 108 -14.44 -1.76 9.64
CA VAL A 108 -15.77 -1.14 9.56
C VAL A 108 -16.88 -2.19 9.49
N LYS A 109 -16.76 -3.19 8.61
CA LYS A 109 -17.74 -4.29 8.46
C LYS A 109 -17.92 -5.07 9.75
N ARG A 110 -16.82 -5.49 10.39
CA ARG A 110 -16.87 -6.20 11.70
C ARG A 110 -17.57 -5.37 12.78
N ASN A 111 -17.27 -4.07 12.86
CA ASN A 111 -17.94 -3.19 13.82
C ASN A 111 -19.42 -3.00 13.48
N LEU A 112 -19.76 -2.88 12.20
CA LEU A 112 -21.14 -2.72 11.73
C LEU A 112 -22.01 -3.93 12.07
N GLU A 113 -21.48 -5.14 11.92
CA GLU A 113 -22.14 -6.39 12.31
C GLU A 113 -22.35 -6.47 13.82
N ARG A 114 -21.31 -6.16 14.62
CA ARG A 114 -21.37 -6.20 16.09
C ARG A 114 -22.33 -5.16 16.65
N ASP A 115 -22.21 -3.92 16.19
CA ASP A 115 -22.90 -2.76 16.77
C ASP A 115 -24.24 -2.47 16.07
N LYS A 116 -24.59 -3.24 15.03
CA LYS A 116 -25.78 -3.07 14.17
C LYS A 116 -25.92 -1.67 13.58
N GLY A 117 -24.81 -0.97 13.42
CA GLY A 117 -24.76 0.41 12.94
C GLY A 117 -23.34 0.96 12.91
N PHE A 118 -23.13 2.00 12.11
CA PHE A 118 -21.86 2.72 12.10
C PHE A 118 -21.87 3.78 13.20
N LEU A 119 -21.09 3.55 14.27
CA LEU A 119 -21.05 4.45 15.43
C LEU A 119 -20.12 5.64 15.18
N LEU A 120 -20.70 6.84 15.06
CA LEU A 120 -19.97 8.09 14.93
C LEU A 120 -20.13 8.94 16.20
N ARG A 121 -19.02 9.44 16.74
CA ARG A 121 -19.05 10.29 17.93
C ARG A 121 -19.73 11.62 17.62
N HIS A 122 -20.67 12.04 18.47
CA HIS A 122 -21.32 13.35 18.34
C HIS A 122 -20.32 14.53 18.30
N SER A 123 -19.17 14.41 18.99
CA SER A 123 -18.11 15.42 18.94
C SER A 123 -17.46 15.57 17.56
N PHE A 124 -17.43 14.50 16.74
CA PHE A 124 -16.99 14.57 15.35
C PHE A 124 -17.96 15.42 14.54
N ALA A 125 -19.26 15.09 14.59
CA ALA A 125 -20.30 15.81 13.87
C ALA A 125 -20.42 17.30 14.29
N LYS A 126 -20.29 17.59 15.59
CA LYS A 126 -20.41 18.96 16.12
C LYS A 126 -19.23 19.86 15.78
N ARG A 127 -18.00 19.32 15.70
CA ARG A 127 -16.78 20.11 15.48
C ARG A 127 -16.55 20.46 14.01
N GLN A 128 -17.09 19.68 13.08
CA GLN A 128 -16.73 19.72 11.65
C GLN A 128 -17.85 20.23 10.73
N ALA A 129 -18.63 21.21 11.20
CA ALA A 129 -19.95 21.53 10.68
C ALA A 129 -20.06 22.12 9.27
N THR A 130 -19.06 22.13 8.38
CA THR A 130 -19.31 22.61 6.99
C THR A 130 -18.58 21.92 5.82
N GLN A 131 -17.51 21.13 5.98
CA GLN A 131 -16.77 20.63 4.80
C GLN A 131 -16.19 19.22 4.89
N THR A 132 -16.46 18.46 5.95
CA THR A 132 -15.94 17.07 6.04
C THR A 132 -16.61 16.17 5.02
N LYS A 133 -15.79 15.40 4.30
CA LYS A 133 -16.23 14.35 3.38
C LYS A 133 -15.82 12.99 3.95
N ILE A 134 -16.78 12.09 4.06
CA ILE A 134 -16.52 10.68 4.35
C ILE A 134 -16.49 9.97 2.99
N LEU A 135 -15.38 9.31 2.69
CA LEU A 135 -15.12 8.68 1.41
C LEU A 135 -14.90 7.17 1.62
N THR A 136 -15.38 6.41 0.65
CA THR A 136 -15.13 4.98 0.47
C THR A 136 -14.48 4.77 -0.90
N GLY A 137 -13.92 3.58 -1.15
CA GLY A 137 -13.27 3.26 -2.43
C GLY A 137 -11.84 3.80 -2.55
N TYR A 138 -11.31 4.40 -1.48
CA TYR A 138 -9.87 4.67 -1.36
C TYR A 138 -9.21 3.55 -0.56
N ARG A 139 -7.94 3.30 -0.83
CA ARG A 139 -7.10 2.39 -0.07
C ARG A 139 -5.86 3.12 0.42
N ASP A 140 -5.44 2.86 1.64
CA ASP A 140 -4.18 3.35 2.20
C ASP A 140 -3.00 2.73 1.43
N ALA A 141 -2.13 3.57 0.86
CA ALA A 141 -0.92 3.10 0.18
C ALA A 141 0.16 2.59 1.15
N HIS A 142 -0.04 2.79 2.46
CA HIS A 142 0.97 2.67 3.52
C HIS A 142 2.26 3.44 3.22
N LEU A 143 2.14 4.55 2.47
CA LEU A 143 3.21 5.50 2.23
C LEU A 143 2.98 6.70 3.15
N TYR A 144 3.90 6.89 4.09
CA TYR A 144 3.80 7.94 5.11
C TYR A 144 5.07 8.78 5.18
N ILE A 145 4.91 10.11 5.24
CA ILE A 145 5.99 11.04 5.61
C ILE A 145 5.77 11.44 7.06
N PHE A 146 6.73 11.10 7.91
CA PHE A 146 6.67 11.36 9.34
C PHE A 146 7.73 12.37 9.79
N PRO A 147 7.34 13.41 10.54
CA PRO A 147 8.27 14.20 11.31
C PRO A 147 9.05 13.35 12.33
N TYR A 148 10.26 13.77 12.67
CA TYR A 148 11.13 13.06 13.61
C TYR A 148 10.43 12.64 14.91
N TRP A 149 9.62 13.52 15.53
CA TRP A 149 8.97 13.26 16.83
C TRP A 149 8.06 12.02 16.84
N VAL A 150 7.59 11.56 15.67
CA VAL A 150 6.73 10.37 15.55
C VAL A 150 7.46 9.10 16.00
N LYS A 151 8.79 9.03 15.87
CA LYS A 151 9.58 7.90 16.38
C LYS A 151 9.41 7.74 17.90
N ASP A 152 9.37 8.85 18.63
CA ASP A 152 9.26 8.87 20.08
C ASP A 152 7.85 8.50 20.52
N LEU A 153 6.84 8.93 19.77
CA LEU A 153 5.46 8.50 19.97
C LEU A 153 5.34 6.97 19.81
N ALA A 154 5.92 6.42 18.73
CA ALA A 154 5.90 4.98 18.48
C ALA A 154 6.63 4.20 19.60
N ARG A 155 7.79 4.69 20.05
CA ARG A 155 8.59 4.09 21.13
C ARG A 155 7.84 4.03 22.46
N ARG A 156 7.12 5.10 22.83
CA ARG A 156 6.44 5.23 24.13
C ARG A 156 5.13 4.47 24.22
N GLN A 157 4.43 4.27 23.11
CA GLN A 157 3.10 3.65 23.11
C GLN A 157 3.16 2.19 22.69
N GLU A 158 3.19 1.27 23.66
CA GLU A 158 3.22 -0.18 23.43
C GLU A 158 1.94 -0.71 22.78
N ARG A 159 0.81 -0.01 23.00
CA ARG A 159 -0.51 -0.40 22.48
C ARG A 159 -0.66 -0.25 20.97
N LEU A 160 0.25 0.45 20.29
CA LEU A 160 0.22 0.54 18.83
C LEU A 160 0.66 -0.81 18.25
N VAL A 161 -0.22 -1.45 17.50
CA VAL A 161 0.02 -2.73 16.82
C VAL A 161 0.18 -2.45 15.32
N SER A 162 -0.76 -1.72 14.73
CA SER A 162 -0.74 -1.32 13.32
C SER A 162 -0.39 0.15 13.14
N ILE A 163 0.48 0.46 12.17
CA ILE A 163 0.75 1.84 11.78
C ILE A 163 -0.51 2.49 11.18
N SER A 164 -1.20 1.82 10.26
CA SER A 164 -2.36 2.39 9.56
C SER A 164 -3.58 2.55 10.47
N GLU A 165 -3.90 1.55 11.29
CA GLU A 165 -5.09 1.59 12.15
C GLU A 165 -4.84 2.31 13.49
N ASP A 166 -3.72 2.04 14.16
CA ASP A 166 -3.46 2.59 15.49
C ASP A 166 -2.74 3.93 15.41
N LEU A 167 -1.56 4.02 14.77
CA LEU A 167 -0.81 5.26 14.75
C LEU A 167 -1.54 6.35 13.94
N ILE A 168 -1.82 6.09 12.66
CA ILE A 168 -2.52 7.02 11.76
C ILE A 168 -3.96 7.25 12.24
N GLY A 169 -4.69 6.17 12.56
CA GLY A 169 -6.08 6.27 13.01
C GLY A 169 -6.27 7.04 14.32
N LEU A 170 -5.40 6.84 15.32
CA LEU A 170 -5.47 7.58 16.59
C LEU A 170 -4.94 9.01 16.45
N TRP A 171 -3.92 9.25 15.63
CA TRP A 171 -3.44 10.61 15.34
C TRP A 171 -4.52 11.44 14.62
N ALA A 172 -5.14 10.91 13.58
CA ALA A 172 -6.25 11.58 12.89
C ALA A 172 -7.40 11.93 13.86
N LYS A 173 -7.77 10.99 14.75
CA LYS A 173 -8.81 11.22 15.78
C LYS A 173 -8.42 12.29 16.79
N SER A 174 -7.13 12.40 17.12
CA SER A 174 -6.62 13.36 18.11
C SER A 174 -6.81 14.81 17.69
N ALA A 175 -6.93 15.08 16.38
CA ALA A 175 -7.21 16.40 15.85
C ALA A 175 -8.58 16.96 16.27
N TRP A 176 -9.55 16.09 16.58
CA TRP A 176 -10.92 16.51 16.93
C TRP A 176 -11.42 15.96 18.28
N GLN A 177 -10.92 14.81 18.73
CA GLN A 177 -11.29 14.19 19.99
C GLN A 177 -10.50 14.78 21.16
N ARG A 178 -11.21 15.52 22.04
CA ARG A 178 -10.64 16.11 23.26
C ARG A 178 -10.03 15.03 24.17
N GLY A 179 -8.88 15.31 24.77
CA GLY A 179 -8.25 14.40 25.73
C GLY A 179 -7.47 13.24 25.11
N LEU A 180 -7.48 13.08 23.77
CA LEU A 180 -6.85 11.92 23.12
C LEU A 180 -5.36 12.13 22.89
N HIS A 181 -4.92 13.33 22.50
CA HIS A 181 -3.50 13.61 22.27
C HIS A 181 -2.68 13.52 23.57
N GLU A 182 -3.24 13.96 24.70
CA GLU A 182 -2.58 13.84 26.01
C GLU A 182 -2.44 12.37 26.41
N LYS A 183 -3.50 11.57 26.20
CA LYS A 183 -3.48 10.12 26.47
C LYS A 183 -2.50 9.35 25.58
N LEU A 184 -2.26 9.83 24.37
CA LEU A 184 -1.25 9.27 23.47
C LEU A 184 0.17 9.74 23.81
N GLY A 185 0.32 10.76 24.67
CA GLY A 185 1.62 11.33 25.03
C GLY A 185 2.25 12.19 23.93
N MET A 186 1.45 12.71 22.99
CA MET A 186 1.94 13.52 21.88
C MET A 186 2.67 14.77 22.36
N ASP A 187 2.13 15.44 23.39
CA ASP A 187 2.71 16.69 23.91
C ASP A 187 4.12 16.50 24.47
N SER A 188 4.38 15.37 25.12
CA SER A 188 5.72 15.04 25.63
C SER A 188 6.76 14.85 24.52
N CYS A 189 6.35 14.33 23.36
CA CYS A 189 7.24 14.12 22.22
C CYS A 189 7.52 15.45 21.49
N LEU A 190 6.52 16.33 21.46
CA LEU A 190 6.60 17.62 20.78
C LEU A 190 7.42 18.65 21.56
N SER A 191 7.38 18.62 22.90
CA SER A 191 8.19 19.52 23.76
C SER A 191 9.69 19.20 23.70
N GLN A 192 10.07 17.91 23.61
CA GLN A 192 11.49 17.50 23.50
C GLN A 192 12.16 18.01 22.21
N GLN A 193 11.38 18.23 21.15
CA GLN A 193 11.87 18.79 19.89
C GLN A 193 12.18 20.30 19.98
N ALA A 194 11.49 21.02 20.88
CA ALA A 194 11.72 22.45 21.12
C ALA A 194 13.00 22.69 21.92
N GLU A 195 13.26 21.86 22.95
CA GLU A 195 14.47 21.95 23.78
C GLU A 195 15.75 21.64 22.97
N ASN A 196 15.73 20.60 22.12
CA ASN A 196 16.88 20.25 21.28
C ASN A 196 17.14 21.23 20.10
N ARG A 197 16.17 22.06 19.72
CA ARG A 197 16.37 23.12 18.70
C ARG A 197 16.86 24.45 19.29
N GLY A 198 16.82 24.61 20.62
CA GLY A 198 17.08 25.87 21.32
C GLY A 198 18.54 26.32 21.40
N GLU A 199 19.52 25.53 20.96
CA GLU A 199 20.94 25.93 21.05
C GLU A 199 21.43 26.85 19.90
N HIS A 200 20.61 27.14 18.89
CA HIS A 200 20.99 27.99 17.77
C HIS A 200 19.93 29.00 17.34
N ASP A 201 19.37 29.79 18.25
CA ASP A 201 18.69 31.04 17.85
C ASP A 201 18.91 32.19 18.85
N TYR A 202 19.77 33.14 18.49
CA TYR A 202 20.02 34.36 19.24
C TYR A 202 18.91 35.39 18.97
N ARG A 203 17.73 35.22 19.56
CA ARG A 203 16.69 36.28 19.57
C ARG A 203 15.84 36.27 20.84
N GLU A 204 16.45 36.56 21.97
CA GLU A 204 15.73 37.12 23.11
C GLU A 204 15.77 38.65 23.03
N LEU A 205 14.62 39.29 22.78
CA LEU A 205 14.25 40.53 23.47
C LEU A 205 12.74 40.85 23.30
N SER A 206 12.05 40.91 24.45
CA SER A 206 10.78 41.64 24.72
C SER A 206 9.48 41.02 24.15
N THR A 207 8.32 41.00 24.82
CA THR A 207 7.77 41.85 25.90
C THR A 207 6.60 41.12 26.57
N ILE A 208 6.35 41.39 27.86
CA ILE A 208 5.20 40.92 28.64
C ILE A 208 3.89 41.51 28.09
N THR A 209 2.91 40.67 27.74
CA THR A 209 1.50 41.10 27.54
C THR A 209 0.50 40.07 28.08
N HIS A 210 -0.55 40.63 28.69
CA HIS A 210 -1.70 39.99 29.33
C HIS A 210 -2.39 38.93 28.45
N GLN A 211 -2.67 37.75 29.01
CA GLN A 211 -3.50 36.72 28.37
C GLN A 211 -5.01 37.00 28.59
N PRO A 212 -5.83 37.10 27.53
CA PRO A 212 -7.28 36.88 27.63
C PRO A 212 -7.59 35.36 27.57
N PRO A 213 -8.78 34.91 28.03
CA PRO A 213 -9.10 33.48 28.13
C PRO A 213 -9.18 32.88 26.72
N ARG A 214 -8.24 31.98 26.42
CA ARG A 214 -8.10 31.31 25.12
C ARG A 214 -9.11 30.15 25.04
N ASN A 215 -10.01 30.19 24.05
CA ASN A 215 -10.76 29.02 23.63
C ASN A 215 -9.79 28.09 22.87
N ASP A 216 -9.35 27.00 23.51
CA ASP A 216 -8.32 26.09 23.02
C ASP A 216 -8.64 25.48 21.64
N ILE A 217 -7.98 26.00 20.61
CA ILE A 217 -7.94 25.44 19.26
C ILE A 217 -6.58 24.72 19.11
N SER A 218 -6.60 23.42 19.42
CA SER A 218 -5.73 22.30 18.99
C SER A 218 -4.19 22.48 18.96
N GLU A 219 -3.52 21.92 19.98
CA GLU A 219 -2.06 21.72 20.06
C GLU A 219 -1.53 20.52 19.20
N VAL A 220 -2.40 19.81 18.49
CA VAL A 220 -2.05 18.57 17.77
C VAL A 220 -1.54 18.87 16.36
N PRO A 221 -0.35 18.39 15.95
CA PRO A 221 0.16 18.57 14.60
C PRO A 221 -0.80 17.98 13.57
N PRO A 222 -1.07 18.67 12.44
CA PRO A 222 -2.02 18.18 11.44
C PRO A 222 -1.51 16.90 10.78
N LEU A 223 -2.42 15.98 10.46
CA LEU A 223 -2.15 14.84 9.61
C LEU A 223 -2.82 15.07 8.25
N LEU A 224 -2.03 15.07 7.19
CA LEU A 224 -2.51 15.33 5.84
C LEU A 224 -2.72 14.01 5.10
N ALA A 225 -3.70 13.99 4.20
CA ALA A 225 -3.96 12.91 3.26
C ALA A 225 -3.86 13.45 1.84
N TYR A 226 -2.98 12.86 1.03
CA TYR A 226 -2.99 13.02 -0.41
C TYR A 226 -3.89 11.94 -1.02
N LEU A 227 -4.94 12.37 -1.69
CA LEU A 227 -5.90 11.53 -2.37
C LEU A 227 -5.53 11.46 -3.86
N HIS A 228 -4.89 10.36 -4.24
CA HIS A 228 -4.59 10.08 -5.63
C HIS A 228 -5.87 9.65 -6.36
N THR A 229 -6.37 10.53 -7.23
CA THR A 229 -7.54 10.28 -8.07
C THR A 229 -7.10 10.05 -9.51
N GLY A 230 -7.23 8.82 -9.99
CA GLY A 230 -6.91 8.47 -11.38
C GLY A 230 -6.28 7.10 -11.51
N SER A 231 -6.08 6.69 -12.75
CA SER A 231 -5.34 5.47 -13.10
C SER A 231 -3.85 5.75 -13.37
N THR A 232 -3.47 7.02 -13.59
CA THR A 232 -2.11 7.46 -13.91
C THR A 232 -1.74 8.71 -13.11
N PRO A 233 -0.53 8.80 -12.55
CA PRO A 233 0.46 7.71 -12.38
C PRO A 233 -0.09 6.51 -11.59
N LEU A 234 0.34 5.28 -11.89
CA LEU A 234 -0.05 4.07 -11.15
C LEU A 234 0.40 4.20 -9.68
N VAL A 235 -0.54 4.03 -8.75
CA VAL A 235 -0.27 3.82 -7.34
C VAL A 235 -1.12 2.64 -6.89
N SER A 236 -0.48 1.54 -6.50
CA SER A 236 -1.20 0.34 -6.06
C SER A 236 -0.36 -0.51 -5.10
N ARG A 237 -1.04 -1.15 -4.17
CA ARG A 237 -0.52 -2.19 -3.27
C ARG A 237 -0.74 -3.55 -3.92
N VAL A 238 0.32 -4.32 -4.09
CA VAL A 238 0.29 -5.63 -4.76
C VAL A 238 0.50 -6.74 -3.73
N ASP A 239 -0.51 -6.98 -2.90
CA ASP A 239 -0.46 -7.94 -1.78
C ASP A 239 -1.39 -9.15 -1.94
N ASN A 240 -2.03 -9.30 -3.10
CA ASN A 240 -2.79 -10.51 -3.40
C ASN A 240 -2.61 -10.93 -4.87
N PRO A 241 -2.91 -12.20 -5.20
CA PRO A 241 -2.71 -12.73 -6.55
C PRO A 241 -3.47 -11.99 -7.65
N ALA A 242 -4.68 -11.49 -7.36
CA ALA A 242 -5.48 -10.77 -8.35
C ALA A 242 -4.87 -9.39 -8.69
N LEU A 243 -4.32 -8.70 -7.68
CA LEU A 243 -3.57 -7.46 -7.86
C LEU A 243 -2.22 -7.71 -8.53
N LEU A 244 -1.54 -8.82 -8.21
CA LEU A 244 -0.32 -9.24 -8.89
C LEU A 244 -0.57 -9.49 -10.37
N LEU A 245 -1.62 -10.24 -10.71
CA LEU A 245 -2.04 -10.52 -12.08
C LEU A 245 -2.35 -9.23 -12.83
N SER A 246 -3.31 -8.44 -12.34
CA SER A 246 -3.76 -7.22 -13.03
C SER A 246 -2.65 -6.17 -13.17
N THR A 247 -1.82 -5.98 -12.15
CA THR A 247 -0.70 -5.03 -12.20
C THR A 247 0.39 -5.50 -13.15
N SER A 248 0.78 -6.77 -13.10
CA SER A 248 1.80 -7.31 -14.00
C SER A 248 1.37 -7.22 -15.47
N LEU A 249 0.10 -7.55 -15.76
CA LEU A 249 -0.44 -7.45 -17.12
C LEU A 249 -0.56 -5.99 -17.59
N ARG A 250 -0.83 -5.05 -16.68
CA ARG A 250 -0.78 -3.62 -16.99
C ARG A 250 0.64 -3.19 -17.34
N LEU A 251 1.64 -3.60 -16.55
CA LEU A 251 3.05 -3.27 -16.80
C LEU A 251 3.55 -3.91 -18.10
N ALA A 252 3.13 -5.14 -18.41
CA ALA A 252 3.47 -5.82 -19.66
C ALA A 252 2.90 -5.14 -20.92
N LYS A 253 1.96 -4.20 -20.79
CA LYS A 253 1.45 -3.38 -21.91
C LYS A 253 2.28 -2.12 -22.16
N LEU A 254 3.17 -1.73 -21.25
CA LEU A 254 4.06 -0.58 -21.44
C LEU A 254 5.04 -0.86 -22.59
N GLU A 255 5.24 0.08 -23.50
CA GLU A 255 6.25 -0.04 -24.55
C GLU A 255 7.64 -0.26 -23.95
N SER A 256 8.46 -1.09 -24.61
CA SER A 256 9.82 -1.33 -24.15
C SER A 256 10.73 -0.15 -24.49
N ILE A 257 11.79 0.04 -23.72
CA ILE A 257 12.73 1.17 -23.91
C ILE A 257 13.36 1.17 -25.30
N GLU A 258 13.63 0.00 -25.90
CA GLU A 258 14.13 -0.10 -27.28
C GLU A 258 13.14 0.39 -28.35
N GLU A 259 11.84 0.40 -28.06
CA GLU A 259 10.78 0.80 -28.99
C GLU A 259 10.35 2.26 -28.80
N ILE A 260 10.70 2.86 -27.66
CA ILE A 260 10.37 4.26 -27.34
C ILE A 260 11.36 5.20 -28.03
N ASP A 261 10.83 6.18 -28.77
CA ASP A 261 11.64 7.27 -29.33
C ASP A 261 12.44 7.99 -28.23
N HIS A 262 13.74 8.19 -28.43
CA HIS A 262 14.66 8.80 -27.46
C HIS A 262 14.27 10.21 -26.97
N ALA A 263 13.30 10.87 -27.61
CA ALA A 263 12.78 12.17 -27.22
C ALA A 263 11.56 12.12 -26.28
N ALA A 264 10.96 10.94 -26.07
CA ALA A 264 9.80 10.75 -25.20
C ALA A 264 10.21 10.44 -23.77
N THR A 265 9.41 10.90 -22.80
CA THR A 265 9.57 10.55 -21.39
C THR A 265 9.36 9.05 -21.21
N GLN A 266 10.40 8.33 -20.82
CA GLN A 266 10.33 6.89 -20.60
C GLN A 266 9.44 6.56 -19.40
N PRO A 267 8.50 5.60 -19.51
CA PRO A 267 7.74 5.12 -18.37
C PRO A 267 8.70 4.52 -17.32
N PRO A 268 8.51 4.81 -16.01
CA PRO A 268 9.46 4.39 -14.96
C PRO A 268 9.55 2.87 -14.81
N PHE A 269 8.52 2.13 -15.23
CA PHE A 269 8.47 0.66 -15.19
C PHE A 269 8.58 0.02 -16.58
N ALA A 270 9.01 0.77 -17.61
CA ALA A 270 9.27 0.21 -18.92
C ALA A 270 10.47 -0.76 -18.85
N HIS A 271 10.30 -1.94 -19.43
CA HIS A 271 11.40 -2.91 -19.56
C HIS A 271 12.27 -2.57 -20.77
N ASP A 272 13.55 -2.89 -20.71
CA ASP A 272 14.47 -2.71 -21.84
C ASP A 272 13.93 -3.38 -23.11
N ARG A 273 13.45 -4.61 -22.95
CA ARG A 273 12.93 -5.50 -24.01
C ARG A 273 11.72 -6.26 -23.50
N LYS A 274 10.77 -6.55 -24.40
CA LYS A 274 9.63 -7.44 -24.12
C LYS A 274 10.01 -8.91 -23.99
N ILE A 275 11.02 -9.34 -24.76
CA ILE A 275 11.54 -10.70 -24.74
C ILE A 275 13.04 -10.59 -24.49
N ALA A 276 13.49 -10.99 -23.30
CA ALA A 276 14.89 -10.86 -22.90
C ALA A 276 15.81 -11.79 -23.72
N SER A 277 15.39 -13.05 -23.93
CA SER A 277 16.18 -14.10 -24.61
C SER A 277 15.46 -14.64 -25.85
N PRO A 278 15.40 -13.90 -26.97
CA PRO A 278 14.73 -14.35 -28.20
C PRO A 278 15.36 -15.61 -28.81
N GLU A 279 16.64 -15.88 -28.55
CA GLU A 279 17.35 -17.10 -28.96
C GLU A 279 16.80 -18.39 -28.35
N CYS A 280 16.07 -18.29 -27.23
CA CYS A 280 15.44 -19.42 -26.55
C CYS A 280 14.00 -19.70 -27.02
N VAL A 281 13.52 -18.99 -28.05
CA VAL A 281 12.17 -19.13 -28.60
C VAL A 281 12.21 -19.91 -29.92
N ALA A 282 11.46 -21.01 -29.99
CA ALA A 282 11.37 -21.83 -31.20
C ALA A 282 10.65 -21.10 -32.37
N PRO A 283 10.98 -21.40 -33.64
CA PRO A 283 10.53 -20.63 -34.82
C PRO A 283 9.02 -20.72 -35.16
N ASP A 284 8.25 -21.58 -34.50
CA ASP A 284 6.80 -21.79 -34.74
C ASP A 284 5.93 -21.37 -33.53
N CYS A 285 6.37 -20.38 -32.77
CA CYS A 285 5.65 -19.86 -31.61
C CYS A 285 4.94 -18.54 -31.93
N PHE A 286 3.79 -18.31 -31.31
CA PHE A 286 3.15 -16.99 -31.32
C PHE A 286 3.28 -16.35 -29.95
N ILE A 287 4.02 -15.24 -29.86
CA ILE A 287 4.11 -14.41 -28.66
C ILE A 287 3.67 -13.00 -29.04
N SER A 288 2.65 -12.50 -28.36
CA SER A 288 2.15 -11.13 -28.57
C SER A 288 3.11 -10.11 -27.98
N LYS A 289 3.75 -9.28 -28.81
CA LYS A 289 4.75 -8.30 -28.36
C LYS A 289 4.16 -7.11 -27.60
N THR A 290 2.89 -6.80 -27.84
CA THR A 290 2.23 -5.61 -27.26
C THR A 290 1.84 -5.81 -25.80
N ASP A 291 1.63 -7.06 -25.35
CA ASP A 291 1.06 -7.36 -24.04
C ASP A 291 1.72 -8.54 -23.31
N CYS A 292 2.82 -9.08 -23.84
CA CYS A 292 3.62 -10.09 -23.15
C CYS A 292 4.98 -9.55 -22.71
N LEU A 293 5.47 -10.12 -21.60
CA LEU A 293 6.80 -9.89 -21.08
C LEU A 293 7.44 -11.24 -20.70
N LEU A 294 8.59 -11.55 -21.29
CA LEU A 294 9.35 -12.78 -21.03
C LEU A 294 10.71 -12.42 -20.42
N GLY A 295 10.97 -12.97 -19.24
CA GLY A 295 12.23 -12.83 -18.51
C GLY A 295 13.42 -13.52 -19.18
N SER A 296 14.57 -13.44 -18.53
CA SER A 296 15.83 -14.03 -19.03
C SER A 296 15.78 -15.55 -19.04
N ASN A 297 16.39 -16.17 -20.06
CA ASN A 297 16.48 -17.63 -20.20
C ASN A 297 15.11 -18.35 -20.22
N VAL A 298 14.03 -17.68 -20.63
CA VAL A 298 12.75 -18.34 -20.83
C VAL A 298 12.81 -19.18 -22.10
N ILE A 299 12.62 -20.49 -21.95
CA ILE A 299 12.63 -21.44 -23.07
C ILE A 299 11.21 -21.65 -23.55
N VAL A 300 10.94 -21.37 -24.83
CA VAL A 300 9.62 -21.57 -25.44
C VAL A 300 9.73 -22.58 -26.58
N GLU A 301 9.12 -23.74 -26.39
CA GLU A 301 9.11 -24.81 -27.39
C GLU A 301 8.01 -24.62 -28.45
N ARG A 302 8.09 -25.42 -29.53
CA ARG A 302 7.31 -25.25 -30.76
C ARG A 302 5.79 -25.25 -30.53
N HIS A 303 5.07 -24.55 -31.40
CA HIS A 303 3.61 -24.47 -31.41
C HIS A 303 2.98 -23.84 -30.16
N SER A 304 3.77 -23.17 -29.33
CA SER A 304 3.27 -22.46 -28.15
C SER A 304 2.63 -21.13 -28.53
N VAL A 305 1.58 -20.74 -27.81
CA VAL A 305 0.85 -19.49 -28.00
C VAL A 305 0.77 -18.74 -26.68
N ILE A 306 1.32 -17.53 -26.62
CA ILE A 306 1.43 -16.72 -25.41
C ILE A 306 0.84 -15.33 -25.71
N LYS A 307 -0.20 -14.94 -24.98
CA LYS A 307 -0.92 -13.67 -25.14
C LYS A 307 -1.21 -13.04 -23.80
N GLU A 308 -1.09 -11.71 -23.69
CA GLU A 308 -1.38 -10.96 -22.47
C GLU A 308 -0.77 -11.64 -21.24
N SER A 309 0.53 -11.96 -21.22
CA SER A 309 1.10 -12.78 -20.14
C SER A 309 2.53 -12.37 -19.76
N CYS A 310 2.84 -12.51 -18.47
CA CYS A 310 4.19 -12.31 -17.93
C CYS A 310 4.80 -13.65 -17.56
N ILE A 311 6.04 -13.90 -17.96
CA ILE A 311 6.78 -15.13 -17.65
C ILE A 311 8.12 -14.77 -17.02
N GLY A 312 8.34 -15.25 -15.80
CA GLY A 312 9.55 -15.04 -15.01
C GLY A 312 10.77 -15.77 -15.57
N PRO A 313 11.99 -15.39 -15.15
CA PRO A 313 13.22 -15.99 -15.65
C PRO A 313 13.34 -17.50 -15.43
N ASN A 314 14.14 -18.13 -16.30
CA ASN A 314 14.46 -19.57 -16.27
C ASN A 314 13.25 -20.51 -16.34
N SER A 315 12.09 -20.02 -16.77
CA SER A 315 10.90 -20.82 -16.97
C SER A 315 10.91 -21.53 -18.32
N LYS A 316 10.34 -22.74 -18.38
CA LYS A 316 10.24 -23.56 -19.58
C LYS A 316 8.78 -23.75 -19.98
N ILE A 317 8.43 -23.36 -21.19
CA ILE A 317 7.12 -23.55 -21.80
C ILE A 317 7.24 -24.66 -22.83
N CYS A 318 6.69 -25.84 -22.53
CA CYS A 318 6.78 -27.01 -23.40
C CYS A 318 5.83 -26.93 -24.60
N SER A 319 6.07 -27.81 -25.57
CA SER A 319 5.46 -27.77 -26.89
C SER A 319 3.92 -27.77 -26.86
N GLY A 320 3.31 -26.89 -27.67
CA GLY A 320 1.86 -26.80 -27.82
C GLY A 320 1.13 -26.11 -26.66
N ALA A 321 1.83 -25.54 -25.68
CA ALA A 321 1.20 -24.83 -24.57
C ALA A 321 0.50 -23.54 -25.03
N ARG A 322 -0.67 -23.25 -24.45
CA ARG A 322 -1.47 -22.05 -24.73
C ARG A 322 -1.66 -21.27 -23.43
N ILE A 323 -1.05 -20.11 -23.35
CA ILE A 323 -1.01 -19.27 -22.15
C ILE A 323 -1.68 -17.94 -22.50
N THR A 324 -2.70 -17.57 -21.74
CA THR A 324 -3.45 -16.32 -21.98
C THR A 324 -3.80 -15.65 -20.67
N ARG A 325 -3.46 -14.36 -20.52
CA ARG A 325 -3.80 -13.61 -19.31
C ARG A 325 -3.21 -14.24 -18.04
N CYS A 326 -1.95 -14.67 -18.07
CA CYS A 326 -1.32 -15.36 -16.94
C CYS A 326 -0.08 -14.62 -16.42
N VAL A 327 0.22 -14.82 -15.13
CA VAL A 327 1.52 -14.50 -14.54
C VAL A 327 2.17 -15.80 -14.09
N ILE A 328 3.29 -16.13 -14.71
CA ILE A 328 4.12 -17.28 -14.38
C ILE A 328 5.39 -16.73 -13.76
N LEU A 329 5.70 -17.11 -12.51
CA LEU A 329 6.90 -16.66 -11.83
C LEU A 329 8.14 -17.45 -12.31
N ASP A 330 9.17 -17.49 -11.47
CA ASP A 330 10.52 -17.91 -11.87
C ASP A 330 10.68 -19.42 -11.76
N ASN A 331 11.50 -20.00 -12.64
CA ASN A 331 11.84 -21.43 -12.62
C ASN A 331 10.61 -22.37 -12.74
N VAL A 332 9.59 -21.95 -13.49
CA VAL A 332 8.37 -22.74 -13.70
C VAL A 332 8.48 -23.57 -14.97
N VAL A 333 8.00 -24.80 -14.92
CA VAL A 333 7.89 -25.68 -16.08
C VAL A 333 6.42 -25.92 -16.39
N ILE A 334 5.97 -25.45 -17.55
CA ILE A 334 4.63 -25.72 -18.07
C ILE A 334 4.71 -26.89 -19.05
N GLY A 335 4.01 -27.98 -18.76
CA GLY A 335 3.96 -29.20 -19.55
C GLY A 335 3.41 -29.03 -20.98
N GLU A 336 3.56 -30.07 -21.78
CA GLU A 336 3.11 -30.10 -23.16
C GLU A 336 1.59 -29.94 -23.25
N ARG A 337 1.12 -29.23 -24.28
CA ARG A 337 -0.31 -29.06 -24.61
C ARG A 337 -1.17 -28.46 -23.47
N CYS A 338 -0.56 -27.88 -22.45
CA CYS A 338 -1.29 -27.23 -21.36
C CYS A 338 -2.03 -25.98 -21.85
N VAL A 339 -3.19 -25.71 -21.25
CA VAL A 339 -3.99 -24.51 -21.53
C VAL A 339 -4.21 -23.76 -20.22
N LEU A 340 -3.54 -22.61 -20.07
CA LEU A 340 -3.65 -21.77 -18.88
C LEU A 340 -4.32 -20.45 -19.27
N THR A 341 -5.40 -20.10 -18.59
CA THR A 341 -6.11 -18.82 -18.75
C THR A 341 -6.32 -18.14 -17.41
N GLY A 342 -5.91 -16.89 -17.24
CA GLY A 342 -6.22 -16.13 -16.01
C GLY A 342 -5.46 -16.61 -14.77
N CYS A 343 -4.39 -17.40 -14.93
CA CYS A 343 -3.74 -18.10 -13.82
C CYS A 343 -2.54 -17.32 -13.27
N VAL A 344 -2.28 -17.51 -11.97
CA VAL A 344 -1.05 -17.08 -11.29
C VAL A 344 -0.30 -18.32 -10.84
N VAL A 345 0.91 -18.53 -11.34
CA VAL A 345 1.73 -19.71 -11.06
C VAL A 345 2.99 -19.28 -10.31
N GLY A 346 3.12 -19.73 -9.07
CA GLY A 346 4.25 -19.47 -8.18
C GLY A 346 5.58 -20.06 -8.67
N SER A 347 6.67 -19.65 -8.04
CA SER A 347 8.03 -20.03 -8.45
C SER A 347 8.31 -21.52 -8.26
N GLY A 348 9.14 -22.10 -9.13
CA GLY A 348 9.63 -23.48 -8.98
C GLY A 348 8.59 -24.57 -9.22
N ILE A 349 7.45 -24.24 -9.85
CA ILE A 349 6.32 -25.16 -10.03
C ILE A 349 6.45 -25.97 -11.32
N TYR A 350 5.97 -27.22 -11.28
CA TYR A 350 5.72 -28.03 -12.48
C TYR A 350 4.22 -28.18 -12.71
N VAL A 351 3.76 -27.79 -13.89
CA VAL A 351 2.39 -28.05 -14.36
C VAL A 351 2.42 -29.24 -15.32
N GLY A 352 1.78 -30.34 -14.95
CA GLY A 352 1.76 -31.59 -15.71
C GLY A 352 1.13 -31.44 -17.09
N ASN A 353 1.56 -32.31 -18.01
CA ASN A 353 1.14 -32.33 -19.40
C ASN A 353 -0.38 -32.40 -19.55
N ASP A 354 -0.92 -31.85 -20.64
CA ASP A 354 -2.33 -31.90 -21.00
C ASP A 354 -3.28 -31.27 -19.95
N SER A 355 -2.77 -30.38 -19.07
CA SER A 355 -3.59 -29.73 -18.03
C SER A 355 -4.30 -28.47 -18.54
N ILE A 356 -5.52 -28.24 -18.07
CA ILE A 356 -6.36 -27.08 -18.39
C ILE A 356 -6.71 -26.34 -17.10
N LEU A 357 -6.09 -25.18 -16.89
CA LEU A 357 -6.29 -24.34 -15.70
C LEU A 357 -6.94 -23.02 -16.08
N ARG A 358 -8.01 -22.64 -15.37
CA ARG A 358 -8.74 -21.38 -15.61
C ARG A 358 -8.96 -20.63 -14.31
N ASP A 359 -8.43 -19.41 -14.23
CA ASP A 359 -8.54 -18.55 -13.05
C ASP A 359 -8.02 -19.25 -11.78
N CYS A 360 -6.93 -20.03 -11.92
CA CYS A 360 -6.33 -20.80 -10.82
C CYS A 360 -5.11 -20.08 -10.23
N GLU A 361 -4.90 -20.27 -8.93
CA GLU A 361 -3.72 -19.83 -8.20
C GLU A 361 -2.92 -21.07 -7.80
N VAL A 362 -1.67 -21.18 -8.27
CA VAL A 362 -0.79 -22.30 -7.90
C VAL A 362 0.35 -21.77 -7.03
N GLN A 363 0.36 -22.13 -5.76
CA GLN A 363 1.35 -21.64 -4.80
C GLN A 363 2.68 -22.41 -4.92
N GLU A 364 3.79 -21.74 -4.60
CA GLU A 364 5.13 -22.32 -4.58
C GLU A 364 5.19 -23.63 -3.76
N GLY A 365 5.96 -24.60 -4.26
CA GLY A 365 6.09 -25.93 -3.63
C GLY A 365 5.03 -26.95 -4.07
N ASN A 366 4.06 -26.57 -4.90
CA ASN A 366 3.07 -27.48 -5.47
C ASN A 366 3.48 -28.05 -6.83
N VAL A 367 2.88 -29.19 -7.15
CA VAL A 367 2.95 -29.81 -8.47
C VAL A 367 1.53 -30.06 -8.94
N VAL A 368 1.19 -29.57 -10.14
CA VAL A 368 -0.11 -29.88 -10.75
C VAL A 368 0.04 -31.19 -11.51
N PRO A 369 -0.74 -32.24 -11.20
CA PRO A 369 -0.68 -33.51 -11.91
C PRO A 369 -0.97 -33.36 -13.41
N GLU A 370 -0.55 -34.33 -14.21
CA GLU A 370 -0.92 -34.38 -15.63
C GLU A 370 -2.43 -34.53 -15.80
N GLN A 371 -2.96 -34.03 -16.92
CA GLN A 371 -4.39 -34.09 -17.28
C GLN A 371 -5.32 -33.44 -16.25
N THR A 372 -4.83 -32.45 -15.49
CA THR A 372 -5.66 -31.74 -14.51
C THR A 372 -6.57 -30.72 -15.20
N GLU A 373 -7.87 -30.80 -14.96
CA GLU A 373 -8.83 -29.75 -15.35
C GLU A 373 -9.37 -29.04 -14.10
N ALA A 374 -9.05 -27.76 -13.95
CA ALA A 374 -9.44 -26.98 -12.76
C ALA A 374 -9.92 -25.57 -13.13
N LYS A 375 -10.84 -25.04 -12.31
CA LYS A 375 -11.35 -23.68 -12.47
C LYS A 375 -11.61 -22.99 -11.14
N ASN A 376 -11.10 -21.76 -10.96
CA ASN A 376 -11.22 -20.99 -9.71
C ASN A 376 -10.65 -21.73 -8.49
N GLU A 377 -9.60 -22.52 -8.70
CA GLU A 377 -8.99 -23.33 -7.64
C GLU A 377 -7.68 -22.72 -7.15
N LYS A 378 -7.42 -22.91 -5.85
CA LYS A 378 -6.16 -22.55 -5.20
C LYS A 378 -5.42 -23.82 -4.84
N PHE A 379 -4.33 -24.09 -5.54
CA PHE A 379 -3.44 -25.21 -5.22
C PHE A 379 -2.50 -24.76 -4.10
N MET A 380 -2.83 -25.14 -2.86
CA MET A 380 -2.03 -24.87 -1.67
C MET A 380 -1.24 -26.12 -1.27
N PRO A 381 -0.04 -25.97 -0.68
CA PRO A 381 0.74 -27.11 -0.22
C PRO A 381 -0.05 -27.95 0.78
N LEU A 382 -0.07 -29.27 0.60
CA LEU A 382 -0.75 -30.23 1.49
C LEU A 382 -0.32 -30.16 2.97
N PHE A 383 0.75 -29.41 3.31
CA PHE A 383 1.27 -29.29 4.66
C PHE A 383 0.60 -28.18 5.49
N GLU A 384 -0.26 -27.35 4.90
CA GLU A 384 -0.96 -26.29 5.65
C GLU A 384 -2.22 -26.78 6.37
N ASP A 385 -2.81 -27.90 5.93
CA ASP A 385 -4.00 -28.52 6.54
C ASP A 385 -3.74 -29.27 7.86
N LEU A 386 -2.50 -29.26 8.38
CA LEU A 386 -2.14 -29.93 9.64
C LEU A 386 -2.08 -28.98 10.84
N LYS A 387 -2.56 -27.73 10.73
CA LYS A 387 -2.53 -26.75 11.82
C LYS A 387 -3.89 -26.24 12.32
N GLU A 388 -4.99 -26.76 11.79
CA GLU A 388 -6.33 -26.46 12.32
C GLU A 388 -7.03 -27.80 12.58
N ASP A 389 -6.81 -28.37 13.77
CA ASP A 389 -7.73 -29.34 14.44
C ASP A 389 -7.11 -29.85 15.77
N THR A 390 -6.69 -28.94 16.65
CA THR A 390 -6.48 -29.27 18.07
C THR A 390 -6.94 -28.11 18.94
N ASP A 391 -8.25 -27.90 18.97
CA ASP A 391 -8.94 -27.30 20.12
C ASP A 391 -10.43 -27.62 20.00
N ASP A 392 -10.77 -28.90 20.20
CA ASP A 392 -12.10 -29.32 20.64
C ASP A 392 -12.00 -30.73 21.24
N SER A 393 -11.76 -30.79 22.54
CA SER A 393 -12.18 -31.93 23.34
C SER A 393 -12.63 -31.47 24.72
N ASP A 394 -13.92 -31.15 24.80
CA ASP A 394 -14.71 -31.31 26.02
C ASP A 394 -14.49 -32.73 26.57
N MET A 395 -13.90 -32.83 27.76
CA MET A 395 -14.11 -33.98 28.65
C MET A 395 -14.68 -33.48 29.97
N LEU A 396 -16.01 -33.37 30.00
CA LEU A 396 -16.76 -33.54 31.23
C LEU A 396 -16.65 -34.99 31.71
N ALA A 397 -16.51 -35.11 33.04
CA ALA A 397 -16.76 -36.26 33.90
C ALA A 397 -15.68 -37.37 34.00
N ASN A 398 -15.02 -37.42 35.16
CA ASN A 398 -15.34 -38.46 36.13
C ASN A 398 -14.93 -38.09 37.56
N SER A 399 -15.87 -38.38 38.46
CA SER A 399 -15.80 -38.57 39.92
C SER A 399 -14.43 -38.87 40.53
N TYR A 400 -14.08 -38.19 41.63
CA TYR A 400 -14.13 -38.71 43.02
C TYR A 400 -14.06 -37.57 44.03
#